data_AF-A0A6A2FTQ5-F1
#
_entry.id   AF-A0A6A2FTQ5-F1
#
_cell.length_a   1.000
_cell.length_b   1.000
_cell.length_c   1.000
_cell.angle_alpha   90.00
_cell.angle_beta   90.00
_cell.angle_gamma   90.00
#
_symmetry.space_group_name_H-M   'P 1'
#
loop_
_entity.id
_entity.type
_entity.pdbx_description
1 polymer ?
#
loop_
_entity_poly.entity_id
_entity_poly.type
_entity_poly.pdbx_seq_one_letter_code
_entity_poly.pdbx_strand_id
1 'polypeptide(L)'
;MEPVTLITAAITLVMPYILKAGEKIAENVGEDIWKLIKRPFVNQKESELVHDITDSIRKQELIQKLVEKINEDPTFKQELENAVNNAHQTLNAQNQQNINNNGQIQKQINIQDNKGNIQM
;
A
#
# COMPACT_ATOMS: atom_id res chain seq x y z
N MET A 1 -2.57 -8.25 11.55
CA MET A 1 -3.88 -8.19 10.86
C MET A 1 -4.38 -9.60 10.56
N GLU A 2 -5.68 -9.80 10.33
CA GLU A 2 -6.17 -11.09 9.81
C GLU A 2 -5.63 -11.35 8.39
N PRO A 3 -5.28 -12.61 8.02
CA PRO A 3 -4.65 -12.93 6.73
C PRO A 3 -5.41 -12.39 5.52
N VAL A 4 -6.73 -12.59 5.47
CA VAL A 4 -7.58 -12.13 4.37
C VAL A 4 -7.58 -10.61 4.27
N THR A 5 -7.67 -9.92 5.41
CA THR A 5 -7.63 -8.45 5.48
C THR A 5 -6.29 -7.92 4.98
N LEU A 6 -5.18 -8.52 5.42
CA LEU A 6 -3.84 -8.14 5.00
C LEU A 6 -3.65 -8.28 3.48
N ILE A 7 -4.06 -9.42 2.92
CA ILE A 7 -3.94 -9.68 1.47
C ILE A 7 -4.82 -8.74 0.66
N THR A 8 -6.06 -8.52 1.11
CA THR A 8 -6.98 -7.60 0.42
C THR A 8 -6.43 -6.17 0.42
N ALA A 9 -5.85 -5.73 1.54
CA ALA A 9 -5.17 -4.44 1.63
C ALA A 9 -3.95 -4.37 0.69
N ALA A 10 -3.11 -5.40 0.70
CA ALA A 10 -1.94 -5.50 -0.17
C ALA A 10 -2.32 -5.43 -1.65
N ILE A 11 -3.34 -6.18 -2.10
CA ILE A 11 -3.83 -6.12 -3.48
C ILE A 11 -4.35 -4.73 -3.81
N THR A 12 -5.09 -4.09 -2.90
CA THR A 12 -5.61 -2.73 -3.11
C THR A 12 -4.48 -1.71 -3.32
N LEU A 13 -3.39 -1.82 -2.55
CA LEU A 13 -2.21 -0.97 -2.67
C LEU A 13 -1.40 -1.25 -3.95
N VAL A 14 -1.53 -2.44 -4.53
CA VAL A 14 -0.89 -2.84 -5.78
C VAL A 14 -1.67 -2.37 -7.01
N MET A 15 -2.99 -2.20 -6.92
CA MET A 15 -3.83 -1.80 -8.06
C MET A 15 -3.32 -0.53 -8.80
N PRO A 16 -2.89 0.55 -8.13
CA PRO A 16 -2.28 1.71 -8.78
C PRO A 16 -1.11 1.35 -9.70
N TYR A 17 -0.22 0.47 -9.26
CA TYR A 17 0.91 -0.02 -10.05
C TYR A 17 0.47 -0.86 -11.25
N ILE A 18 -0.49 -1.76 -11.06
CA ILE A 18 -0.97 -2.66 -12.13
C ILE A 18 -1.75 -1.91 -13.21
N LEU A 19 -2.60 -0.97 -12.79
CA LEU A 19 -3.37 -0.13 -13.69
C LEU A 19 -2.53 1.03 -14.27
N LYS A 20 -1.28 1.21 -13.81
CA LYS A 20 -0.44 2.38 -14.10
C LYS A 20 -1.21 3.67 -13.89
N ALA A 21 -1.93 3.73 -12.78
CA ALA A 21 -2.89 4.75 -12.46
C ALA A 21 -2.60 5.31 -11.06
N GLY A 22 -2.64 6.64 -10.93
CA GLY A 22 -2.34 7.33 -9.68
C GLY A 22 -1.00 8.04 -9.69
N GLU A 23 -0.58 8.55 -8.53
CA GLU A 23 0.69 9.25 -8.39
C GLU A 23 1.85 8.26 -8.38
N LYS A 24 3.03 8.71 -8.85
CA LYS A 24 4.27 7.92 -8.90
C LYS A 24 4.62 7.23 -7.58
N ILE A 25 4.23 7.83 -6.45
CA ILE A 25 4.41 7.26 -5.11
C ILE A 25 3.53 6.03 -4.90
N ALA A 26 2.26 6.09 -5.30
CA ALA A 26 1.34 4.95 -5.23
C ALA A 26 1.79 3.84 -6.18
N GLU A 27 2.33 4.18 -7.36
CA GLU A 27 2.94 3.20 -8.26
C GLU A 27 4.17 2.52 -7.64
N ASN A 28 5.09 3.27 -7.05
CA ASN A 28 6.29 2.71 -6.40
C ASN A 28 5.92 1.81 -5.21
N VAL A 29 5.01 2.27 -4.36
CA VAL A 29 4.51 1.51 -3.21
C VAL A 29 3.82 0.22 -3.68
N GLY A 30 2.99 0.32 -4.72
CA GLY A 30 2.35 -0.83 -5.34
C GLY A 30 3.35 -1.79 -5.95
N GLU A 31 4.43 -1.30 -6.57
CA GLU A 31 5.48 -2.14 -7.14
C GLU A 31 6.18 -3.00 -6.07
N ASP A 32 6.54 -2.40 -4.95
CA ASP A 32 7.26 -3.08 -3.87
C ASP A 32 6.40 -4.18 -3.23
N ILE A 33 5.13 -3.87 -2.94
CA ILE A 33 4.18 -4.88 -2.44
C ILE A 33 3.96 -5.97 -3.48
N TRP A 34 3.89 -5.61 -4.77
CA TRP A 34 3.69 -6.57 -5.85
C TRP A 34 4.86 -7.55 -6.00
N LYS A 35 6.10 -7.07 -5.84
CA LYS A 35 7.29 -7.95 -5.81
C LYS A 35 7.21 -8.97 -4.68
N LEU A 36 6.75 -8.56 -3.50
CA LEU A 36 6.54 -9.46 -2.37
C LEU A 36 5.45 -10.49 -2.66
N ILE A 37 4.29 -10.05 -3.17
CA ILE A 37 3.17 -10.94 -3.54
C ILE A 37 3.60 -11.99 -4.57
N LYS A 38 4.42 -11.61 -5.56
CA LYS A 38 4.90 -12.54 -6.59
C LYS A 38 5.95 -13.51 -6.10
N ARG A 39 6.75 -13.15 -5.09
CA ARG A 39 7.89 -13.94 -4.58
C ARG A 39 7.57 -15.43 -4.37
N PRO A 40 6.47 -15.83 -3.69
CA PRO A 40 6.14 -17.25 -3.53
C PRO A 40 5.79 -17.97 -4.84
N PHE A 41 5.38 -17.27 -5.90
CA PHE A 41 4.90 -17.85 -7.16
C PHE A 41 5.96 -17.86 -8.28
N VAL A 42 7.14 -17.27 -8.08
CA VAL A 42 8.21 -17.18 -9.10
C VAL A 42 8.69 -18.57 -9.56
N ASN A 43 8.67 -19.56 -8.67
CA ASN A 43 9.20 -20.90 -8.95
C ASN A 43 8.14 -21.95 -9.29
N GLN A 44 6.86 -21.58 -9.28
CA GLN A 44 5.75 -22.51 -9.49
C GLN A 44 5.08 -22.25 -10.84
N LYS A 45 4.42 -23.28 -11.42
CA LYS A 45 3.52 -23.12 -12.59
C LYS A 45 2.41 -22.07 -12.36
N GLU A 46 2.24 -21.64 -11.11
CA GLU A 46 1.33 -20.61 -10.63
C GLU A 46 1.76 -19.17 -11.01
N SER A 47 2.86 -18.98 -11.74
CA SER A 47 3.22 -17.68 -12.30
C SER A 47 2.14 -17.08 -13.22
N GLU A 48 1.19 -17.86 -13.73
CA GLU A 48 0.03 -17.36 -14.49
C GLU A 48 -1.00 -16.64 -13.60
N LEU A 49 -1.11 -17.00 -12.32
CA LEU A 49 -2.06 -16.38 -11.38
C LEU A 49 -1.73 -14.92 -11.07
N VAL A 50 -0.47 -14.52 -11.27
CA VAL A 50 -0.01 -13.14 -11.06
C VAL A 50 -0.03 -12.32 -12.34
N HIS A 51 -0.42 -12.85 -13.49
CA HIS A 51 -0.41 -12.07 -14.74
C HIS A 51 -1.63 -11.18 -14.93
N ASP A 52 -2.76 -11.48 -14.30
CA ASP A 52 -4.00 -10.74 -14.54
C ASP A 52 -4.90 -10.71 -13.29
N ILE A 53 -4.58 -9.76 -12.40
CA ILE A 53 -5.37 -9.50 -11.18
C ILE A 53 -6.53 -8.53 -11.43
N THR A 54 -6.71 -8.08 -12.67
CA THR A 54 -7.83 -7.22 -13.07
C THR A 54 -9.10 -8.04 -13.29
N ASP A 55 -8.95 -9.30 -13.69
CA ASP A 55 -10.02 -10.28 -13.69
C ASP A 55 -10.43 -10.66 -12.26
N SER A 56 -11.74 -10.61 -11.99
CA SER A 56 -12.27 -10.83 -10.63
C SER A 56 -12.15 -12.28 -10.16
N ILE A 57 -12.18 -13.26 -11.08
CA ILE A 57 -12.04 -14.68 -10.75
C ILE A 57 -10.58 -14.96 -10.40
N ARG A 58 -9.64 -14.55 -11.26
CA ARG A 58 -8.20 -14.71 -11.01
C ARG A 58 -7.74 -13.99 -9.76
N LYS A 59 -8.29 -12.80 -9.49
CA LYS A 59 -8.03 -12.06 -8.24
C LYS A 59 -8.46 -12.87 -7.01
N GLN A 60 -9.63 -13.51 -7.04
CA GLN A 60 -10.09 -14.34 -5.92
C GLN A 60 -9.21 -15.59 -5.73
N GLU A 61 -8.82 -16.24 -6.82
CA GLU A 61 -7.89 -17.38 -6.77
C GLU A 61 -6.54 -16.99 -6.17
N LEU A 62 -5.99 -15.84 -6.58
CA LEU A 62 -4.75 -15.29 -6.02
C LEU A 62 -4.89 -15.00 -4.52
N ILE A 63 -6.02 -14.43 -4.08
CA ILE A 63 -6.27 -14.16 -2.65
C ILE A 63 -6.25 -15.47 -1.86
N GLN A 64 -6.95 -16.50 -2.32
CA GLN A 64 -7.00 -17.79 -1.63
C GLN A 64 -5.61 -18.41 -1.52
N LYS A 65 -4.86 -18.42 -2.63
CA LYS A 65 -3.48 -18.93 -2.67
C LYS A 65 -2.53 -18.16 -1.76
N LEU A 66 -2.66 -16.85 -1.71
CA LEU A 66 -1.88 -16.02 -0.79
C LEU A 66 -2.23 -16.30 0.67
N VAL A 67 -3.50 -16.56 0.99
CA VAL A 67 -3.91 -16.93 2.36
C VAL A 67 -3.25 -18.25 2.76
N GLU A 68 -3.27 -19.25 1.87
CA GLU A 68 -2.58 -20.52 2.10
C GLU A 68 -1.09 -20.28 2.36
N LYS A 69 -0.42 -19.50 1.51
CA LYS A 69 1.02 -19.18 1.66
C LYS A 69 1.34 -18.41 2.95
N ILE A 70 0.48 -17.49 3.38
CA ILE A 70 0.62 -16.78 4.66
C ILE A 70 0.50 -17.72 5.85
N ASN A 71 -0.35 -18.74 5.75
CA ASN A 71 -0.51 -19.74 6.81
C ASN A 71 0.66 -20.74 6.82
N GLU A 72 1.24 -21.05 5.66
CA GLU A 72 2.42 -21.91 5.52
C GLU A 72 3.73 -21.21 5.92
N ASP A 73 3.87 -19.91 5.61
CA ASP A 73 5.08 -19.12 5.82
C ASP A 73 4.80 -17.88 6.69
N PRO A 74 5.04 -17.97 8.02
CA PRO A 74 4.84 -16.85 8.93
C PRO A 74 5.82 -15.70 8.70
N THR A 75 6.99 -15.95 8.09
CA THR A 75 7.95 -14.90 7.73
C THR A 75 7.39 -14.06 6.59
N PHE A 76 6.83 -14.71 5.57
CA PHE A 76 6.14 -14.02 4.47
C PHE A 76 4.99 -13.15 4.98
N LYS A 77 4.21 -13.65 5.94
CA LYS A 77 3.15 -12.87 6.59
C LYS A 77 3.68 -11.58 7.21
N GLN A 78 4.76 -11.68 8.00
CA GLN A 78 5.35 -10.52 8.66
C GLN A 78 5.92 -9.50 7.67
N GLU A 79 6.60 -9.96 6.63
CA GLU A 79 7.13 -9.09 5.57
C GLU A 79 6.01 -8.34 4.84
N LEU A 80 4.93 -9.04 4.51
CA LEU A 80 3.77 -8.43 3.85
C LEU A 80 3.07 -7.42 4.76
N GLU A 81 2.89 -7.75 6.05
CA GLU A 81 2.31 -6.84 7.03
C GLU A 81 3.15 -5.57 7.22
N ASN A 82 4.47 -5.72 7.29
CA ASN A 82 5.39 -4.58 7.34
C ASN A 82 5.30 -3.72 6.08
N ALA A 83 5.24 -4.33 4.90
CA ALA A 83 5.13 -3.61 3.64
C ALA A 83 3.82 -2.83 3.53
N VAL A 84 2.69 -3.43 3.92
CA VAL A 84 1.37 -2.76 3.95
C VAL A 84 1.36 -1.61 4.96
N ASN A 85 1.92 -1.80 6.16
CA ASN A 85 2.01 -0.74 7.16
C ASN A 85 2.92 0.42 6.69
N ASN A 86 4.07 0.13 6.10
CA ASN A 86 4.98 1.13 5.55
C ASN A 86 4.35 1.91 4.39
N ALA A 87 3.58 1.22 3.55
CA ALA A 87 2.80 1.83 2.48
C ALA A 87 1.78 2.82 3.03
N HIS A 88 0.99 2.41 4.02
CA HIS A 88 0.05 3.31 4.70
C HIS A 88 0.76 4.50 5.34
N GLN A 89 1.90 4.29 5.99
CA GLN A 89 2.69 5.39 6.56
C GLN A 89 3.21 6.35 5.50
N THR A 90 3.71 5.84 4.37
CA THR A 90 4.25 6.67 3.28
C THR A 90 3.16 7.51 2.62
N LEU A 91 2.01 6.90 2.33
CA LEU A 91 0.84 7.58 1.77
C LEU A 91 0.24 8.58 2.78
N ASN A 92 0.22 8.24 4.07
CA ASN A 92 -0.27 9.14 5.11
C ASN A 92 0.71 10.28 5.43
N ALA A 93 2.03 10.06 5.38
CA ALA A 93 3.05 11.07 5.60
C ALA A 93 3.13 12.09 4.46
N GLN A 94 2.68 11.73 3.25
CA GLN A 94 2.48 12.70 2.16
C GLN A 94 1.22 13.55 2.41
N ASN A 95 0.14 12.96 2.92
CA ASN A 95 -1.06 13.72 3.30
C ASN A 95 -0.82 14.57 4.57
N GLN A 96 0.07 14.12 5.44
CA GLN A 96 0.63 14.87 6.56
C GLN A 96 1.99 15.42 6.14
N GLN A 97 2.02 16.34 5.17
CA GLN A 97 3.20 17.17 4.97
C GLN A 97 3.48 17.92 6.27
N ASN A 98 4.29 17.31 7.13
CA ASN A 98 4.99 17.99 8.18
C ASN A 98 6.00 18.88 7.43
N ILE A 99 5.60 20.13 7.17
CA ILE A 99 6.49 21.18 6.66
C ILE A 99 7.51 21.44 7.77
N ASN A 100 8.48 20.54 7.90
CA ASN A 100 9.63 20.75 8.74
C ASN A 100 10.66 21.46 7.88
N ASN A 101 10.42 22.76 7.68
CA ASN A 101 11.36 23.66 7.07
C ASN A 101 12.59 23.73 8.00
N ASN A 102 13.64 22.98 7.68
CA ASN A 102 14.91 23.00 8.39
C ASN A 102 15.72 24.27 8.03
N GLY A 103 15.05 25.42 8.03
CA GLY A 103 15.66 26.75 8.08
C GLY A 103 15.24 27.36 9.41
N GLN A 104 16.19 27.86 10.19
CA GLN A 104 15.95 28.53 11.47
C GLN A 104 14.74 29.48 11.41
N ILE A 105 13.57 29.08 11.92
CA ILE A 105 12.45 30.01 12.13
C ILE A 105 11.91 29.77 13.53
N GLN A 106 12.32 30.68 14.42
CA GLN A 106 11.70 30.93 15.70
C GLN A 106 10.22 31.25 15.48
N LYS A 107 9.35 30.61 16.27
CA LYS A 107 7.88 30.75 16.34
C LYS A 107 7.08 29.87 15.36
N GLN A 108 6.67 28.72 15.87
CA GLN A 108 5.51 27.99 15.37
C GLN A 108 4.24 28.81 15.67
N ILE A 109 3.45 29.15 14.65
CA ILE A 109 2.13 29.74 14.83
C ILE A 109 1.10 28.60 14.80
N ASN A 110 0.44 28.38 15.93
CA ASN A 110 -0.75 27.55 16.04
C ASN A 110 -1.91 28.30 15.39
N ILE A 111 -2.36 27.88 14.21
CA ILE A 111 -3.58 28.41 13.60
C ILE A 111 -4.74 27.54 14.08
N GLN A 112 -5.33 27.95 15.21
CA GLN A 112 -6.59 27.39 15.69
C GLN A 112 -7.69 28.38 15.34
N ASP A 113 -8.67 27.92 14.56
CA ASP A 113 -9.91 28.61 14.14
C ASP A 113 -9.78 29.69 13.04
N ASN A 114 -9.98 29.29 11.79
CA ASN A 114 -10.38 30.21 10.72
C ASN A 114 -11.91 30.24 10.65
N LYS A 115 -12.54 31.19 11.35
CA LYS A 115 -13.91 31.62 11.06
C LYS A 115 -13.86 32.83 10.14
N GLY A 116 -14.05 32.57 8.84
CA GLY A 116 -14.19 33.63 7.85
C GLY A 116 -15.48 34.42 8.08
N ASN A 117 -15.35 35.75 8.16
CA ASN A 117 -16.42 36.67 7.81
C ASN A 117 -15.83 37.71 6.86
N ILE A 118 -16.23 37.66 5.59
CA ILE A 118 -15.90 38.68 4.60
C ILE A 118 -17.13 39.57 4.51
N GLN A 119 -17.05 40.79 5.04
CA GLN A 119 -17.99 41.85 4.69
C GLN A 119 -17.37 42.67 3.57
N MET A 120 -18.08 42.77 2.45
CA MET A 120 -17.79 43.68 1.34
C MET A 120 -17.94 45.13 1.77
#